data_AF-A0A4Y2Q8D3-F1
#
_entry.id   AF-A0A4Y2Q8D3-F1
#
_cell.length_a   1.000
_cell.length_b   1.000
_cell.length_c   1.000
_cell.angle_alpha   90.00
_cell.angle_beta   90.00
_cell.angle_gamma   90.00
#
_symmetry.space_group_name_H-M   'P 1'
#
loop_
_entity.id
_entity.type
_entity.pdbx_description
1 polymer ?
#
loop_
_entity_poly.entity_id
_entity_poly.type
_entity_poly.pdbx_seq_one_letter_code
_entity_poly.pdbx_strand_id
1 'polypeptide(L)'
;MVGLAYEVNIHSLKLESSDENDKLKERYSRLSPSFFDIIQYSFCYAGILVGPYYKYRTYDDLFHKPYSSYVSHADFLKKRILVVPVYSCLYLLSDYFFPLSLASSAEIWELPFLYRVFYVWPWFFSFRMRIYVAFALGECICINLGLGAYPEKSATQPGAGPTNLIALKDVENDPKSLSTIPYNFETIRSMNEMASEFKPTIREGIRYWNMTVQYWLAMYIYRKTAATKPVKTVITMFVSAIWHGVHPGYYLSLLGGTPLLLISEIEIEKAFRKHASETQQKIYDFVWYFVKMQSVSYMGIAFILLDIKAILHYWSSIYYFGHVFTTCMFVIAIIKNKFSKRINKKDKKLSLELTDSKLS
;
A
#
# COMPACT_ATOMS: atom_id res chain seq x y z
N MET A 1 -10.64 -11.53 11.33
CA MET A 1 -12.06 -11.66 11.72
C MET A 1 -13.00 -10.63 11.11
N VAL A 2 -12.70 -9.33 11.12
CA VAL A 2 -13.59 -8.32 10.49
C VAL A 2 -13.89 -8.64 9.02
N GLY A 3 -12.88 -9.02 8.23
CA GLY A 3 -13.06 -9.39 6.82
C GLY A 3 -14.05 -10.55 6.64
N LEU A 4 -13.85 -11.63 7.38
CA LEU A 4 -14.76 -12.78 7.43
C LEU A 4 -16.19 -12.39 7.83
N ALA A 5 -16.36 -11.55 8.85
CA ALA A 5 -17.69 -11.10 9.26
C ALA A 5 -18.44 -10.39 8.12
N TYR A 6 -17.72 -9.58 7.33
CA TYR A 6 -18.29 -8.97 6.14
C TYR A 6 -18.57 -9.99 5.03
N GLU A 7 -17.68 -10.95 4.80
CA GLU A 7 -17.88 -12.01 3.80
C GLU A 7 -19.14 -12.85 4.09
N VAL A 8 -19.36 -13.19 5.37
CA VAL A 8 -20.58 -13.89 5.82
C VAL A 8 -21.81 -12.98 5.76
N ASN A 9 -21.68 -11.68 6.06
CA ASN A 9 -22.82 -10.75 6.04
C ASN A 9 -23.28 -10.41 4.61
N ILE A 10 -22.36 -10.31 3.63
CA ILE A 10 -22.71 -10.08 2.22
C ILE A 10 -23.71 -11.12 1.70
N HIS A 11 -23.65 -12.36 2.20
CA HIS A 11 -24.61 -13.41 1.90
C HIS A 11 -26.07 -13.07 2.28
N SER A 12 -26.30 -12.22 3.29
CA SER A 12 -27.66 -11.83 3.71
C SER A 12 -28.37 -10.89 2.73
N LEU A 13 -27.61 -10.26 1.83
CA LEU A 13 -28.11 -9.34 0.82
C LEU A 13 -28.27 -10.10 -0.50
N LYS A 14 -29.48 -10.60 -0.78
CA LYS A 14 -29.81 -11.17 -2.11
C LYS A 14 -29.60 -10.11 -3.17
N LEU A 15 -28.68 -10.36 -4.11
CA LEU A 15 -28.52 -9.54 -5.31
C LEU A 15 -29.55 -10.04 -6.33
N GLU A 16 -30.74 -9.44 -6.35
CA GLU A 16 -31.73 -9.67 -7.42
C GLU A 16 -31.28 -8.96 -8.71
N SER A 17 -30.23 -9.47 -9.34
CA SER A 17 -29.66 -8.93 -10.58
C SER A 17 -29.74 -9.95 -11.72
N SER A 18 -30.17 -9.51 -12.90
CA SER A 18 -30.18 -10.34 -14.11
C SER A 18 -28.80 -10.52 -14.74
N ASP A 19 -27.85 -9.64 -14.42
CA ASP A 19 -26.47 -9.65 -14.95
C ASP A 19 -25.71 -10.92 -14.53
N GLU A 20 -25.05 -11.57 -15.49
CA GLU A 20 -24.31 -12.81 -15.26
C GLU A 20 -23.15 -12.59 -14.29
N ASN A 21 -22.46 -11.45 -14.40
CA ASN A 21 -21.33 -11.15 -13.52
C ASN A 21 -21.78 -10.98 -12.06
N ASP A 22 -22.93 -10.38 -11.81
CA ASP A 22 -23.47 -10.24 -10.45
C ASP A 22 -23.95 -11.59 -9.89
N LYS A 23 -24.54 -12.47 -10.71
CA LYS A 23 -24.84 -13.86 -10.33
C LYS A 23 -23.57 -14.64 -9.97
N LEU A 24 -22.48 -14.44 -10.72
CA LEU A 24 -21.20 -15.07 -10.40
C LEU A 24 -20.60 -14.50 -9.12
N LYS A 25 -20.69 -13.19 -8.87
CA LYS A 25 -20.28 -12.61 -7.59
C LYS A 25 -21.05 -13.22 -6.43
N GLU A 26 -22.36 -13.38 -6.56
CA GLU A 26 -23.17 -14.07 -5.54
C GLU A 26 -22.69 -15.51 -5.33
N ARG A 27 -22.53 -16.27 -6.42
CA ARG A 27 -22.04 -17.67 -6.37
C ARG A 27 -20.68 -17.80 -5.67
N TYR A 28 -19.70 -16.99 -6.06
CA TYR A 28 -18.33 -17.07 -5.53
C TYR A 28 -18.15 -16.36 -4.19
N SER A 29 -19.12 -15.55 -3.74
CA SER A 29 -19.11 -14.92 -2.41
C SER A 29 -19.93 -15.69 -1.37
N ARG A 30 -20.69 -16.70 -1.79
CA ARG A 30 -21.53 -17.50 -0.90
C ARG A 30 -20.66 -18.39 0.00
N LEU A 31 -20.75 -18.14 1.30
CA LEU A 31 -19.98 -18.82 2.33
C LEU A 31 -20.88 -19.16 3.52
N SER A 32 -20.72 -20.36 4.05
CA SER A 32 -21.42 -20.82 5.26
C SER A 32 -20.45 -21.56 6.19
N PRO A 33 -19.45 -20.84 6.75
CA PRO A 33 -18.45 -21.47 7.61
C PRO A 33 -19.09 -21.94 8.92
N SER A 34 -18.72 -23.14 9.35
CA SER A 34 -19.05 -23.65 10.70
C SER A 34 -18.21 -22.92 11.76
N PHE A 35 -18.60 -23.07 13.03
CA PHE A 35 -17.81 -22.54 14.14
C PHE A 35 -16.35 -23.02 14.09
N PHE A 36 -16.13 -24.29 13.75
CA PHE A 36 -14.78 -24.86 13.67
C PHE A 36 -14.00 -24.30 12.48
N ASP A 37 -14.63 -24.07 11.33
CA ASP A 37 -13.95 -23.48 10.18
C ASP A 37 -13.46 -22.06 10.48
N ILE A 38 -14.25 -21.30 11.24
CA ILE A 38 -13.88 -19.96 11.69
C ILE A 38 -12.64 -20.01 12.59
N ILE A 39 -12.59 -20.94 13.54
CA ILE A 39 -11.42 -21.12 14.41
C ILE A 39 -10.20 -21.54 13.60
N GLN A 40 -10.34 -22.53 12.71
CA GLN A 40 -9.23 -23.01 11.88
C GLN A 40 -8.67 -21.92 10.95
N TYR A 41 -9.54 -21.14 10.31
CA TYR A 41 -9.14 -19.98 9.52
C TYR A 41 -8.41 -18.93 10.37
N SER A 42 -8.96 -18.61 11.55
CA SER A 42 -8.40 -17.57 12.43
C SER A 42 -7.01 -17.90 12.94
N PHE A 43 -6.75 -19.19 13.19
CA PHE A 43 -5.48 -19.69 13.72
C PHE A 43 -4.65 -20.42 12.65
N CYS A 44 -4.97 -20.22 11.37
CA CYS A 44 -4.21 -20.84 10.29
C CYS A 44 -2.76 -20.33 10.32
N TYR A 45 -1.81 -21.26 10.44
CA TYR A 45 -0.38 -20.93 10.57
C TYR A 45 0.17 -20.14 9.37
N ALA A 46 -0.48 -20.24 8.20
CA ALA A 46 -0.12 -19.48 7.01
C ALA A 46 -0.31 -17.96 7.19
N GLY A 47 -1.26 -17.54 8.03
CA GLY A 47 -1.60 -16.13 8.27
C GLY A 47 -1.27 -15.60 9.66
N ILE A 48 -1.08 -16.46 10.66
CA ILE A 48 -1.10 -16.06 12.08
C ILE A 48 0.07 -15.18 12.52
N LEU A 49 1.25 -15.33 11.89
CA LEU A 49 2.45 -14.55 12.24
C LEU A 49 2.52 -13.25 11.44
N VAL A 50 3.35 -13.21 10.39
CA VAL A 50 3.52 -12.06 9.50
C VAL A 50 3.03 -12.41 8.09
N GLY A 51 1.98 -13.23 8.03
CA GLY A 51 1.42 -13.70 6.77
C GLY A 51 0.61 -12.60 6.06
N PRO A 52 0.45 -12.71 4.73
CA PRO A 52 -0.47 -11.85 3.98
C PRO A 52 -1.88 -11.90 4.58
N TYR A 53 -2.62 -10.80 4.47
CA TYR A 53 -4.06 -10.88 4.59
C TYR A 53 -4.64 -11.70 3.41
N TYR A 54 -5.50 -12.66 3.72
CA TYR A 54 -6.31 -13.37 2.74
C TYR A 54 -7.73 -13.54 3.28
N LYS A 55 -8.68 -13.50 2.35
CA LYS A 55 -10.11 -13.71 2.63
C LYS A 55 -10.38 -15.13 3.08
N TYR A 56 -11.50 -15.32 3.79
CA TYR A 56 -11.97 -16.66 4.11
C TYR A 56 -12.25 -17.46 2.83
N ARG A 57 -12.78 -16.83 1.76
CA ARG A 57 -12.97 -17.53 0.48
C ARG A 57 -11.67 -18.13 -0.07
N THR A 58 -10.56 -17.42 0.05
CA THR A 58 -9.25 -17.90 -0.42
C THR A 58 -8.73 -19.07 0.42
N TYR A 59 -9.02 -19.05 1.72
CA TYR A 59 -8.76 -20.19 2.60
C TYR A 59 -9.66 -21.39 2.26
N ASP A 60 -10.95 -21.17 2.01
CA ASP A 60 -11.91 -22.20 1.61
C ASP A 60 -11.53 -22.85 0.28
N ASP A 61 -11.09 -22.04 -0.70
CA ASP A 61 -10.64 -22.52 -2.01
C ASP A 61 -9.43 -23.44 -1.92
N LEU A 62 -8.54 -23.28 -0.93
CA LEU A 62 -7.39 -24.16 -0.73
C LEU A 62 -7.79 -25.63 -0.59
N PHE A 63 -8.93 -25.90 0.06
CA PHE A 63 -9.40 -27.25 0.34
C PHE A 63 -10.40 -27.76 -0.70
N HIS A 64 -11.16 -26.86 -1.31
CA HIS A 64 -12.28 -27.22 -2.19
C HIS A 64 -12.01 -27.02 -3.68
N LYS A 65 -10.89 -26.38 -4.06
CA LYS A 65 -10.50 -26.19 -5.46
C LYS A 65 -9.20 -26.92 -5.76
N PRO A 66 -9.06 -27.53 -6.96
CA PRO A 66 -7.90 -28.36 -7.26
C PRO A 66 -6.66 -27.56 -7.71
N TYR A 67 -6.69 -26.22 -7.65
CA TYR A 67 -5.67 -25.37 -8.26
C TYR A 67 -4.26 -25.64 -7.75
N SER A 68 -4.10 -25.80 -6.43
CA SER A 68 -2.81 -26.09 -5.79
C SER A 68 -2.17 -27.39 -6.31
N SER A 69 -2.98 -28.36 -6.76
CA SER A 69 -2.48 -29.63 -7.30
C SER A 69 -1.93 -29.51 -8.72
N TYR A 70 -2.29 -28.44 -9.45
CA TYR A 70 -1.87 -28.22 -10.85
C TYR A 70 -0.74 -27.20 -11.00
N VAL A 71 -0.32 -26.54 -9.92
CA VAL A 71 0.76 -25.54 -9.95
C VAL A 71 2.03 -26.08 -9.29
N SER A 72 3.17 -25.87 -9.93
CA SER A 72 4.49 -26.15 -9.33
C SER A 72 4.79 -25.13 -8.23
N HIS A 73 4.65 -25.52 -6.95
CA HIS A 73 4.98 -24.64 -5.83
C HIS A 73 6.48 -24.29 -5.78
N ALA A 74 7.33 -25.24 -6.17
CA ALA A 74 8.78 -25.14 -6.05
C ALA A 74 9.36 -23.96 -6.83
N ASP A 75 8.84 -23.67 -8.03
CA ASP A 75 9.35 -22.58 -8.86
C ASP A 75 9.04 -21.20 -8.27
N PHE A 76 7.82 -21.02 -7.76
CA PHE A 76 7.41 -19.79 -7.09
C PHE A 76 8.15 -19.63 -5.76
N LEU A 77 8.25 -20.71 -4.97
CA LEU A 77 8.96 -20.73 -3.70
C LEU A 77 10.44 -20.38 -3.91
N LYS A 78 11.11 -20.98 -4.89
CA LYS A 78 12.52 -20.71 -5.20
C LYS A 78 12.72 -19.24 -5.56
N LYS A 79 11.89 -18.67 -6.44
CA LYS A 79 11.98 -17.25 -6.80
C LYS A 79 11.79 -16.35 -5.58
N ARG A 80 10.86 -16.68 -4.69
CA ARG A 80 10.53 -15.84 -3.54
C ARG A 80 11.50 -15.98 -2.37
N ILE A 81 12.02 -17.17 -2.10
CA ILE A 81 12.97 -17.40 -1.00
C ILE A 81 14.36 -16.83 -1.30
N LEU A 82 14.77 -16.77 -2.59
CA LEU A 82 16.09 -16.29 -2.98
C LEU A 82 16.34 -14.81 -2.65
N VAL A 83 15.30 -13.98 -2.51
CA VAL A 83 15.47 -12.57 -2.13
C VAL A 83 15.68 -12.38 -0.62
N VAL A 84 15.28 -13.37 0.20
CA VAL A 84 15.38 -13.30 1.67
C VAL A 84 16.82 -13.13 2.17
N PRO A 85 17.82 -13.95 1.75
CA PRO A 85 19.20 -13.76 2.22
C PRO A 85 19.79 -12.42 1.77
N VAL A 86 19.40 -11.92 0.59
CA VAL A 86 19.84 -10.61 0.09
C VAL A 86 19.33 -9.49 1.00
N TYR A 87 18.03 -9.44 1.27
CA TYR A 87 17.45 -8.44 2.17
C TYR A 87 17.95 -8.59 3.62
N SER A 88 18.18 -9.81 4.09
CA SER A 88 18.73 -10.06 5.42
C SER A 88 20.15 -9.50 5.54
N CYS A 89 21.00 -9.74 4.54
CA CYS A 89 22.35 -9.18 4.50
C CYS A 89 22.33 -7.64 4.45
N LEU A 90 21.49 -7.06 3.59
CA LEU A 90 21.33 -5.61 3.49
C LEU A 90 20.82 -4.98 4.79
N TYR A 91 19.88 -5.65 5.48
CA TYR A 91 19.41 -5.25 6.80
C TYR A 91 20.55 -5.25 7.82
N LEU A 92 21.26 -6.38 7.97
CA LEU A 92 22.33 -6.52 8.96
C LEU A 92 23.48 -5.54 8.72
N LEU A 93 23.88 -5.35 7.46
CA LEU A 93 24.91 -4.36 7.10
C LEU A 93 24.45 -2.94 7.41
N SER A 94 23.24 -2.58 7.01
CA SER A 94 22.71 -1.24 7.26
C SER A 94 22.53 -0.95 8.75
N ASP A 95 22.09 -1.92 9.54
CA ASP A 95 21.90 -1.80 10.99
C ASP A 95 23.25 -1.71 11.73
N TYR A 96 24.27 -2.44 11.27
CA TYR A 96 25.63 -2.37 11.80
C TYR A 96 26.27 -0.99 11.59
N PHE A 97 26.20 -0.44 10.37
CA PHE A 97 26.80 0.86 10.06
C PHE A 97 25.96 2.05 10.54
N PHE A 98 24.65 1.88 10.62
CA PHE A 98 23.70 2.93 10.98
C PHE A 98 22.73 2.44 12.05
N PRO A 99 23.18 2.25 13.30
CA PRO A 99 22.34 1.71 14.36
C PRO A 99 21.25 2.68 14.78
N LEU A 100 20.03 2.19 15.02
CA LEU A 100 18.89 3.02 15.44
C LEU A 100 19.13 3.76 16.76
N SER A 101 19.96 3.22 17.63
CA SER A 101 20.29 3.80 18.93
C SER A 101 20.87 5.21 18.84
N LEU A 102 21.53 5.55 17.72
CA LEU A 102 22.06 6.90 17.50
C LEU A 102 20.93 7.95 17.42
N ALA A 103 19.71 7.61 16.98
CA ALA A 103 18.60 8.58 16.90
C ALA A 103 18.21 9.12 18.26
N SER A 104 18.25 8.21 19.23
CA SER A 104 17.85 8.44 20.62
C SER A 104 19.02 8.89 21.50
N SER A 105 20.27 8.79 21.03
CA SER A 105 21.44 9.14 21.83
C SER A 105 21.67 10.65 21.86
N ALA A 106 22.43 11.12 22.85
CA ALA A 106 22.86 12.52 22.92
C ALA A 106 23.87 12.87 21.81
N GLU A 107 24.64 11.89 21.34
CA GLU A 107 25.68 12.04 20.31
C GLU A 107 25.14 12.57 18.98
N ILE A 108 23.85 12.36 18.70
CA ILE A 108 23.21 12.94 17.52
C ILE A 108 23.36 14.46 17.47
N TRP A 109 23.46 15.15 18.61
CA TRP A 109 23.58 16.61 18.63
C TRP A 109 24.95 17.12 18.18
N GLU A 110 26.00 16.31 18.36
CA GLU A 110 27.37 16.63 17.99
C GLU A 110 27.63 16.45 16.49
N LEU A 111 26.75 15.73 15.80
CA LEU A 111 26.90 15.44 14.37
C LEU A 111 26.51 16.64 13.50
N PRO A 112 27.16 16.82 12.33
CA PRO A 112 26.82 17.88 11.40
C PRO A 112 25.35 17.85 11.00
N PHE A 113 24.72 19.03 10.89
CA PHE A 113 23.28 19.14 10.63
C PHE A 113 22.81 18.31 9.42
N LEU A 114 23.52 18.41 8.29
CA LEU A 114 23.15 17.67 7.07
C LEU A 114 23.26 16.15 7.27
N TYR A 115 24.25 15.68 8.03
CA TYR A 115 24.38 14.25 8.34
C TYR A 115 23.13 13.75 9.07
N ARG A 116 22.66 14.50 10.07
CA ARG A 116 21.46 14.17 10.84
C ARG A 116 20.21 14.14 9.96
N VAL A 117 20.05 15.10 9.05
CA VAL A 117 18.91 15.17 8.11
C VAL A 117 18.85 13.95 7.20
N PHE A 118 19.99 13.47 6.71
CA PHE A 118 20.06 12.30 5.83
C PHE A 118 20.16 10.97 6.56
N TYR A 119 20.42 10.96 7.88
CA TYR A 119 20.53 9.73 8.68
C TYR A 119 19.24 8.89 8.69
N VAL A 120 18.09 9.49 8.42
CA VAL A 120 16.82 8.75 8.28
C VAL A 120 16.82 7.77 7.09
N TRP A 121 17.63 8.00 6.06
CA TRP A 121 17.65 7.17 4.85
C TRP A 121 18.14 5.74 5.11
N PRO A 122 19.36 5.53 5.65
CA PRO A 122 19.83 4.18 5.95
C PRO A 122 18.93 3.47 6.98
N TRP A 123 18.36 4.18 7.94
CA TRP A 123 17.39 3.56 8.86
C TRP A 123 16.11 3.12 8.19
N PHE A 124 15.50 3.99 7.38
CA PHE A 124 14.29 3.62 6.67
C PHE A 124 14.57 2.51 5.65
N PHE A 125 15.76 2.47 5.07
CA PHE A 125 16.24 1.33 4.30
C PHE A 125 16.31 0.04 5.14
N SER A 126 17.01 0.06 6.27
CA SER A 126 17.11 -1.07 7.21
C SER A 126 15.73 -1.59 7.63
N PHE A 127 14.82 -0.69 8.03
CA PHE A 127 13.43 -1.02 8.35
C PHE A 127 12.72 -1.74 7.20
N ARG A 128 12.83 -1.23 5.98
CA ARG A 128 12.19 -1.85 4.81
C ARG A 128 12.78 -3.21 4.50
N MET A 129 14.10 -3.38 4.54
CA MET A 129 14.74 -4.69 4.34
C MET A 129 14.23 -5.73 5.34
N ARG A 130 14.11 -5.35 6.62
CA ARG A 130 13.55 -6.21 7.67
C ARG A 130 12.10 -6.61 7.38
N ILE A 131 11.27 -5.67 6.92
CA ILE A 131 9.87 -5.95 6.55
C ILE A 131 9.78 -6.81 5.28
N TYR A 132 10.64 -6.58 4.28
CA TYR A 132 10.69 -7.39 3.05
C TYR A 132 11.04 -8.85 3.36
N VAL A 133 11.97 -9.10 4.28
CA VAL A 133 12.24 -10.46 4.78
C VAL A 133 10.97 -11.08 5.36
N ALA A 134 10.27 -10.37 6.25
CA ALA A 134 9.09 -10.91 6.91
C ALA A 134 7.94 -11.21 5.93
N PHE A 135 7.65 -10.29 5.00
CA PHE A 135 6.62 -10.48 3.98
C PHE A 135 7.00 -11.57 2.98
N ALA A 136 8.25 -11.63 2.52
CA ALA A 136 8.69 -12.69 1.62
C ALA A 136 8.57 -14.08 2.27
N LEU A 137 8.94 -14.21 3.55
CA LEU A 137 8.77 -15.46 4.30
C LEU A 137 7.29 -15.82 4.49
N GLY A 138 6.43 -14.85 4.82
CA GLY A 138 4.98 -15.07 4.93
C GLY A 138 4.37 -15.55 3.61
N GLU A 139 4.80 -14.98 2.48
CA GLU A 139 4.40 -15.42 1.14
C GLU A 139 4.94 -16.82 0.83
N CYS A 140 6.19 -17.14 1.17
CA CYS A 140 6.76 -18.47 1.00
C CYS A 140 5.95 -19.55 1.73
N ILE A 141 5.47 -19.27 2.95
CA ILE A 141 4.61 -20.21 3.70
C ILE A 141 3.30 -20.45 2.94
N CYS A 142 2.66 -19.39 2.43
CA CYS A 142 1.42 -19.50 1.66
C CYS A 142 1.63 -20.27 0.35
N ILE A 143 2.70 -19.96 -0.39
CA ILE A 143 3.07 -20.64 -1.64
C ILE A 143 3.30 -22.13 -1.39
N ASN A 144 4.06 -22.48 -0.35
CA ASN A 144 4.35 -23.87 -0.03
C ASN A 144 3.07 -24.67 0.29
N LEU A 145 2.12 -24.04 0.97
CA LEU A 145 0.80 -24.61 1.26
C LEU A 145 -0.10 -24.70 0.02
N GLY A 146 0.16 -23.94 -1.04
CA GLY A 146 -0.74 -23.78 -2.18
C GLY A 146 -1.84 -22.74 -1.96
N LEU A 147 -1.77 -21.97 -0.87
CA LEU A 147 -2.76 -20.95 -0.52
C LEU A 147 -2.64 -19.76 -1.47
N GLY A 148 -3.76 -19.42 -2.12
CA GLY A 148 -3.81 -18.32 -3.09
C GLY A 148 -3.37 -18.68 -4.50
N ALA A 149 -3.21 -19.98 -4.81
CA ALA A 149 -3.02 -20.47 -6.17
C ALA A 149 -4.31 -20.30 -6.98
N TYR A 150 -4.23 -19.58 -8.10
CA TYR A 150 -5.36 -19.40 -9.02
C TYR A 150 -4.90 -19.32 -10.48
N PRO A 151 -5.78 -19.65 -11.44
CA PRO A 151 -5.50 -19.47 -12.86
C PRO A 151 -5.20 -17.99 -13.20
N GLU A 152 -4.15 -17.72 -13.98
CA GLU A 152 -3.77 -16.34 -14.32
C GLU A 152 -4.89 -15.57 -15.03
N LYS A 153 -5.68 -16.26 -15.87
CA LYS A 153 -6.84 -15.71 -16.59
C LYS A 153 -7.90 -15.10 -15.67
N SER A 154 -7.94 -15.51 -14.41
CA SER A 154 -8.89 -15.00 -13.41
C SER A 154 -8.55 -13.60 -12.87
N ALA A 155 -7.45 -13.00 -13.34
CA ALA A 155 -7.02 -11.65 -12.99
C ALA A 155 -6.97 -11.44 -11.47
N THR A 156 -6.25 -12.31 -10.79
CA THR A 156 -6.08 -12.25 -9.33
C THR A 156 -5.46 -10.94 -8.87
N GLN A 157 -5.89 -10.48 -7.70
CA GLN A 157 -5.35 -9.27 -7.06
C GLN A 157 -5.02 -9.56 -5.59
N PRO A 158 -3.95 -8.94 -5.05
CA PRO A 158 -3.58 -9.06 -3.65
C PRO A 158 -4.74 -8.82 -2.68
N GLY A 159 -4.98 -9.78 -1.79
CA GLY A 159 -6.06 -9.79 -0.80
C GLY A 159 -7.46 -10.03 -1.37
N ALA A 160 -7.68 -9.75 -2.66
CA ALA A 160 -8.99 -9.85 -3.30
C ALA A 160 -9.30 -11.25 -3.86
N GLY A 161 -8.30 -12.02 -4.25
CA GLY A 161 -8.52 -13.24 -5.02
C GLY A 161 -8.83 -12.96 -6.49
N PRO A 162 -9.47 -13.91 -7.19
CA PRO A 162 -9.96 -13.74 -8.56
C PRO A 162 -10.89 -12.54 -8.72
N THR A 163 -10.68 -11.74 -9.77
CA THR A 163 -11.57 -10.59 -10.08
C THR A 163 -12.31 -10.76 -11.40
N ASN A 164 -11.81 -11.59 -12.31
CA ASN A 164 -12.52 -12.00 -13.52
C ASN A 164 -13.23 -13.36 -13.27
N LEU A 165 -14.47 -13.28 -12.79
CA LEU A 165 -15.25 -14.46 -12.40
C LEU A 165 -15.79 -15.26 -13.59
N ILE A 166 -15.97 -14.62 -14.75
CA ILE A 166 -16.39 -15.29 -15.98
C ILE A 166 -15.26 -16.22 -16.44
N ALA A 167 -14.04 -15.69 -16.57
CA ALA A 167 -12.89 -16.51 -16.94
C ALA A 167 -12.59 -17.62 -15.91
N LEU A 168 -12.83 -17.37 -14.62
CA LEU A 168 -12.71 -18.39 -13.59
C LEU A 168 -13.73 -19.52 -13.78
N LYS A 169 -15.00 -19.18 -14.03
CA LYS A 169 -16.07 -20.15 -14.32
C LYS A 169 -15.75 -20.99 -15.56
N ASP A 170 -15.26 -20.37 -16.62
CA ASP A 170 -14.91 -21.06 -17.87
C ASP A 170 -13.79 -22.08 -17.64
N VAL A 171 -12.78 -21.72 -16.86
CA VAL A 171 -11.70 -22.65 -16.46
C VAL A 171 -12.22 -23.80 -15.61
N GLU A 172 -13.11 -23.52 -14.65
CA GLU A 172 -13.72 -24.57 -13.81
C GLU A 172 -14.61 -25.54 -14.60
N ASN A 173 -15.23 -25.07 -15.69
CA ASN A 173 -16.08 -25.87 -16.56
C ASN A 173 -15.29 -26.73 -17.56
N ASP A 174 -13.99 -26.49 -17.74
CA ASP A 174 -13.09 -27.31 -18.55
C ASP A 174 -11.95 -27.91 -17.71
N PRO A 175 -12.20 -29.02 -17.00
CA PRO A 175 -11.20 -29.66 -16.14
C PRO A 175 -9.94 -30.10 -16.88
N LYS A 176 -10.02 -30.37 -18.19
CA LYS A 176 -8.85 -30.77 -19.00
C LYS A 176 -7.87 -29.62 -19.16
N SER A 177 -8.37 -28.38 -19.18
CA SER A 177 -7.53 -27.19 -19.27
C SER A 177 -6.68 -26.96 -18.01
N LEU A 178 -7.11 -27.44 -16.84
CA LEU A 178 -6.49 -27.15 -15.55
C LEU A 178 -5.01 -27.53 -15.47
N SER A 179 -4.56 -28.57 -16.19
CA SER A 179 -3.16 -28.99 -16.21
C SER A 179 -2.27 -28.22 -17.20
N THR A 180 -2.87 -27.43 -18.10
CA THR A 180 -2.17 -26.74 -19.20
C THR A 180 -2.12 -25.23 -19.05
N ILE A 181 -3.02 -24.66 -18.26
CA ILE A 181 -3.09 -23.22 -18.04
C ILE A 181 -2.06 -22.76 -17.00
N PRO A 182 -1.55 -21.53 -17.11
CA PRO A 182 -0.66 -20.97 -16.10
C PRO A 182 -1.44 -20.53 -14.85
N TYR A 183 -0.77 -20.64 -13.71
CA TYR A 183 -1.26 -20.23 -12.39
C TYR A 183 -0.32 -19.19 -11.77
N ASN A 184 -0.83 -18.42 -10.82
CA ASN A 184 -0.02 -17.51 -10.01
C ASN A 184 -0.44 -17.53 -8.53
N PHE A 185 0.33 -16.82 -7.71
CA PHE A 185 0.09 -16.59 -6.29
C PHE A 185 -0.12 -15.10 -5.96
N GLU A 186 -0.57 -14.30 -6.93
CA GLU A 186 -0.70 -12.84 -6.75
C GLU A 186 -1.71 -12.47 -5.65
N THR A 187 -2.68 -13.33 -5.36
CA THR A 187 -3.64 -13.13 -4.26
C THR A 187 -2.98 -12.94 -2.90
N ILE A 188 -1.88 -13.66 -2.64
CA ILE A 188 -1.16 -13.61 -1.35
C ILE A 188 0.05 -12.69 -1.38
N ARG A 189 0.30 -12.01 -2.51
CA ARG A 189 1.45 -11.12 -2.66
C ARG A 189 1.28 -9.88 -1.79
N SER A 190 2.08 -9.78 -0.74
CA SER A 190 2.07 -8.66 0.21
C SER A 190 2.90 -7.49 -0.29
N MET A 191 3.95 -7.74 -1.07
CA MET A 191 4.89 -6.71 -1.46
C MET A 191 5.23 -6.74 -2.95
N ASN A 192 5.32 -5.55 -3.55
CA ASN A 192 6.08 -5.36 -4.78
C ASN A 192 7.21 -4.38 -4.48
N GLU A 193 8.38 -4.94 -4.18
CA GLU A 193 9.54 -4.21 -3.69
C GLU A 193 9.98 -3.18 -4.72
N MET A 194 10.19 -3.60 -5.97
CA MET A 194 10.64 -2.69 -7.04
C MET A 194 9.67 -1.53 -7.24
N ALA A 195 8.36 -1.78 -7.27
CA ALA A 195 7.38 -0.72 -7.46
C ALA A 195 7.29 0.20 -6.23
N SER A 196 7.37 -0.33 -5.02
CA SER A 196 7.39 0.48 -3.79
C SER A 196 8.62 1.36 -3.69
N GLU A 197 9.78 0.81 -4.05
CA GLU A 197 11.06 1.51 -4.05
C GLU A 197 11.06 2.63 -5.09
N PHE A 198 10.86 2.29 -6.37
CA PHE A 198 11.22 3.14 -7.49
C PHE A 198 10.08 3.99 -8.07
N LYS A 199 8.81 3.74 -7.70
CA LYS A 199 7.73 4.62 -8.15
C LYS A 199 7.91 6.03 -7.55
N PRO A 200 7.75 7.09 -8.35
CA PRO A 200 8.11 8.44 -7.94
C PRO A 200 7.15 9.02 -6.90
N THR A 201 5.89 8.59 -6.89
CA THR A 201 4.85 9.16 -6.01
C THR A 201 4.72 8.40 -4.68
N ILE A 202 4.37 9.14 -3.62
CA ILE A 202 4.01 8.62 -2.30
C ILE A 202 2.81 7.69 -2.41
N ARG A 203 1.78 8.10 -3.18
CA ARG A 203 0.59 7.28 -3.40
C ARG A 203 0.91 5.93 -4.04
N GLU A 204 1.74 5.90 -5.09
CA GLU A 204 2.12 4.62 -5.71
C GLU A 204 2.98 3.79 -4.78
N GLY A 205 3.95 4.39 -4.07
CA GLY A 205 4.76 3.68 -3.08
C GLY A 205 3.90 2.93 -2.04
N ILE A 206 2.93 3.62 -1.44
CA ILE A 206 1.99 3.02 -0.48
C ILE A 206 1.15 1.92 -1.12
N ARG A 207 0.74 2.06 -2.39
CA ARG A 207 -0.09 1.06 -3.09
C ARG A 207 0.60 -0.29 -3.24
N TYR A 208 1.93 -0.30 -3.35
CA TYR A 208 2.75 -1.50 -3.51
C TYR A 208 3.34 -2.01 -2.19
N TRP A 209 3.07 -1.31 -1.08
CA TRP A 209 3.48 -1.66 0.26
C TRP A 209 2.36 -2.37 1.02
N ASN A 210 2.62 -3.60 1.48
CA ASN A 210 1.64 -4.42 2.22
C ASN A 210 0.27 -4.47 1.52
N MET A 211 0.29 -4.88 0.25
CA MET A 211 -0.81 -4.80 -0.71
C MET A 211 -2.09 -5.50 -0.24
N THR A 212 -1.95 -6.64 0.46
CA THR A 212 -3.08 -7.40 0.99
C THR A 212 -3.79 -6.67 2.14
N VAL A 213 -3.05 -6.00 3.02
CA VAL A 213 -3.61 -5.14 4.07
C VAL A 213 -4.14 -3.82 3.49
N GLN A 214 -3.50 -3.26 2.47
CA GLN A 214 -4.05 -2.11 1.73
C GLN A 214 -5.42 -2.45 1.11
N TYR A 215 -5.55 -3.65 0.54
CA TYR A 215 -6.84 -4.14 0.08
C TYR A 215 -7.86 -4.22 1.22
N TRP A 216 -7.47 -4.81 2.36
CA TRP A 216 -8.35 -4.91 3.54
C TRP A 216 -8.83 -3.54 4.02
N LEU A 217 -7.91 -2.58 4.22
CA LEU A 217 -8.22 -1.20 4.62
C LEU A 217 -9.15 -0.53 3.59
N ALA A 218 -8.87 -0.69 2.30
CA ALA A 218 -9.68 -0.10 1.24
C ALA A 218 -11.12 -0.65 1.23
N MET A 219 -11.27 -1.97 1.35
CA MET A 219 -12.56 -2.65 1.23
C MET A 219 -13.44 -2.50 2.46
N TYR A 220 -12.87 -2.65 3.65
CA TYR A 220 -13.64 -2.74 4.88
C TYR A 220 -13.72 -1.42 5.64
N ILE A 221 -12.81 -0.48 5.40
CA ILE A 221 -12.78 0.83 6.08
C ILE A 221 -13.07 1.96 5.10
N TYR A 222 -12.18 2.21 4.13
CA TYR A 222 -12.25 3.39 3.26
C TYR A 222 -13.54 3.46 2.43
N ARG A 223 -13.88 2.38 1.73
CA ARG A 223 -15.08 2.34 0.86
C ARG A 223 -16.37 2.38 1.66
N LYS A 224 -16.41 1.75 2.83
CA LYS A 224 -17.58 1.68 3.71
C LYS A 224 -17.83 2.96 4.51
N THR A 225 -16.80 3.77 4.72
CA THR A 225 -16.95 5.05 5.43
C THR A 225 -17.73 6.05 4.56
N ALA A 226 -18.90 6.49 5.02
CA ALA A 226 -19.73 7.50 4.35
C ALA A 226 -19.26 8.93 4.69
N ALA A 227 -18.15 9.37 4.09
CA ALA A 227 -17.58 10.69 4.30
C ALA A 227 -16.87 11.23 3.04
N THR A 228 -16.37 12.46 3.10
CA THR A 228 -15.53 13.03 2.03
C THR A 228 -14.20 12.28 1.90
N LYS A 229 -13.57 12.30 0.71
CA LYS A 229 -12.30 11.59 0.46
C LYS A 229 -11.21 11.89 1.51
N PRO A 230 -10.97 13.15 1.93
CA PRO A 230 -9.97 13.43 2.97
C PRO A 230 -10.32 12.79 4.31
N VAL A 231 -11.58 12.87 4.73
CA VAL A 231 -12.06 12.28 5.99
C VAL A 231 -11.94 10.76 5.95
N LYS A 232 -12.30 10.12 4.83
CA LYS A 232 -12.09 8.67 4.62
C LYS A 232 -10.61 8.29 4.80
N THR A 233 -9.69 9.07 4.23
CA THR A 233 -8.24 8.82 4.38
C THR A 233 -7.81 8.93 5.84
N VAL A 234 -8.22 9.97 6.57
CA VAL A 234 -7.88 10.14 7.99
C VAL A 234 -8.41 8.98 8.83
N ILE A 235 -9.68 8.59 8.64
CA ILE A 235 -10.28 7.45 9.37
C ILE A 235 -9.54 6.15 9.03
N THR A 236 -9.20 5.92 7.76
CA THR A 236 -8.47 4.72 7.33
C THR A 236 -7.08 4.67 7.96
N MET A 237 -6.36 5.80 7.98
CA MET A 237 -5.04 5.87 8.61
C MET A 237 -5.10 5.80 10.14
N PHE A 238 -6.19 6.26 10.77
CA PHE A 238 -6.43 6.08 12.20
C PHE A 238 -6.59 4.59 12.55
N VAL A 239 -7.44 3.88 11.80
CA VAL A 239 -7.61 2.43 11.97
C VAL A 239 -6.29 1.69 11.71
N SER A 240 -5.52 2.12 10.69
CA SER A 240 -4.18 1.58 10.43
C SER A 240 -3.23 1.80 11.62
N ALA A 241 -3.20 3.00 12.21
CA ALA A 241 -2.37 3.29 13.38
C ALA A 241 -2.75 2.41 14.59
N ILE A 242 -4.05 2.25 14.87
CA ILE A 242 -4.54 1.35 15.93
C ILE A 242 -4.13 -0.09 15.66
N TRP A 243 -4.23 -0.55 14.41
CA TRP A 243 -3.85 -1.91 14.03
C TRP A 243 -2.37 -2.19 14.31
N HIS A 244 -1.50 -1.19 14.15
CA HIS A 244 -0.08 -1.31 14.50
C HIS A 244 0.17 -1.27 16.01
N GLY A 245 -0.64 -0.53 16.79
CA GLY A 245 -0.63 -0.58 18.24
C GLY A 245 -0.91 0.77 18.92
N VAL A 246 -0.62 0.84 20.22
CA VAL A 246 -0.89 2.01 21.06
C VAL A 246 0.26 3.02 21.14
N HIS A 247 1.41 2.71 20.52
CA HIS A 247 2.59 3.57 20.58
C HIS A 247 2.37 4.89 19.82
N PRO A 248 2.75 6.05 20.40
CA PRO A 248 2.57 7.37 19.78
C PRO A 248 3.18 7.48 18.38
N GLY A 249 4.30 6.79 18.14
CA GLY A 249 4.98 6.76 16.85
C GLY A 249 4.08 6.40 15.67
N TYR A 250 3.18 5.43 15.84
CA TYR A 250 2.24 5.01 14.80
C TYR A 250 1.24 6.12 14.44
N TYR A 251 0.74 6.85 15.43
CA TYR A 251 -0.19 7.96 15.20
C TYR A 251 0.52 9.14 14.53
N LEU A 252 1.75 9.45 14.95
CA LEU A 252 2.52 10.54 14.34
C LEU A 252 2.85 10.26 12.87
N SER A 253 3.29 9.04 12.53
CA SER A 253 3.68 8.70 11.15
C SER A 253 2.49 8.39 10.24
N LEU A 254 1.55 7.56 10.70
CA LEU A 254 0.46 7.05 9.88
C LEU A 254 -0.73 8.00 9.86
N LEU A 255 -1.21 8.44 11.02
CA LEU A 255 -2.36 9.34 11.11
C LEU A 255 -1.99 10.79 10.79
N GLY A 256 -0.87 11.29 11.32
CA GLY A 256 -0.40 12.65 11.09
C GLY A 256 0.34 12.79 9.74
N GLY A 257 1.44 12.04 9.60
CA GLY A 257 2.36 12.18 8.47
C GLY A 257 1.76 11.78 7.13
N THR A 258 1.14 10.60 7.03
CA THR A 258 0.69 10.07 5.72
C THR A 258 -0.37 10.95 5.04
N PRO A 259 -1.46 11.39 5.71
CA PRO A 259 -2.42 12.31 5.09
C PRO A 259 -1.78 13.64 4.68
N LEU A 260 -0.91 14.21 5.52
CA LEU A 260 -0.19 15.46 5.21
C LEU A 260 0.62 15.32 3.92
N LEU A 261 1.39 14.22 3.81
CA LEU A 261 2.19 13.93 2.63
C LEU A 261 1.34 13.71 1.37
N LEU A 262 0.26 12.93 1.46
CA LEU A 262 -0.63 12.66 0.33
C LEU A 262 -1.38 13.91 -0.16
N ILE A 263 -1.83 14.77 0.76
CA ILE A 263 -2.50 16.04 0.41
C ILE A 263 -1.48 16.99 -0.24
N SER A 264 -0.27 17.04 0.30
CA SER A 264 0.83 17.84 -0.26
C SER A 264 1.18 17.40 -1.68
N GLU A 265 1.34 16.09 -1.91
CA GLU A 265 1.58 15.51 -3.23
C GLU A 265 0.52 15.93 -4.25
N ILE A 266 -0.78 15.86 -3.90
CA ILE A 266 -1.88 16.24 -4.80
C ILE A 266 -1.75 17.70 -5.24
N GLU A 267 -1.46 18.62 -4.32
CA GLU A 267 -1.38 20.04 -4.66
C GLU A 267 -0.12 20.35 -5.48
N ILE A 268 1.00 19.72 -5.16
CA ILE A 268 2.27 19.88 -5.88
C ILE A 268 2.15 19.32 -7.30
N GLU A 269 1.54 18.16 -7.48
CA GLU A 269 1.32 17.55 -8.80
C GLU A 269 0.48 18.48 -9.70
N LYS A 270 -0.60 19.06 -9.17
CA LYS A 270 -1.41 20.07 -9.88
C LYS A 270 -0.61 21.31 -10.25
N ALA A 271 0.26 21.76 -9.36
CA ALA A 271 1.03 22.99 -9.50
C ALA A 271 2.21 22.86 -10.47
N PHE A 272 2.85 21.69 -10.53
CA PHE A 272 4.14 21.53 -11.20
C PHE A 272 4.18 20.44 -12.28
N ARG A 273 3.32 19.41 -12.21
CA ARG A 273 3.36 18.26 -13.13
C ARG A 273 2.24 18.28 -14.18
N LYS A 274 1.00 18.59 -13.78
CA LYS A 274 -0.21 18.40 -14.60
C LYS A 274 -0.18 19.08 -15.98
N HIS A 275 0.43 20.26 -16.08
CA HIS A 275 0.48 21.06 -17.31
C HIS A 275 1.90 21.15 -17.89
N ALA A 276 2.81 20.31 -17.41
CA ALA A 276 4.21 20.32 -17.83
C ALA A 276 4.41 19.47 -19.10
N SER A 277 5.43 19.82 -19.89
CA SER A 277 5.86 19.02 -21.05
C SER A 277 6.36 17.65 -20.61
N GLU A 278 6.48 16.70 -21.54
CA GLU A 278 6.95 15.34 -21.22
C GLU A 278 8.33 15.34 -20.55
N THR A 279 9.28 16.12 -21.07
CA THR A 279 10.62 16.25 -20.47
C THR A 279 10.56 16.83 -19.06
N GLN A 280 9.71 17.84 -18.83
CA GLN A 280 9.52 18.43 -17.51
C GLN A 280 8.87 17.44 -16.53
N GLN A 281 7.95 16.60 -16.99
CA GLN A 281 7.36 15.54 -16.17
C GLN A 281 8.41 14.50 -15.76
N LYS A 282 9.32 14.10 -16.66
CA LYS A 282 10.42 13.19 -16.31
C LYS A 282 11.38 13.79 -15.27
N ILE A 283 11.73 15.07 -15.42
CA ILE A 283 12.56 15.79 -14.44
C ILE A 283 11.82 15.89 -13.10
N TYR A 284 10.53 16.23 -13.13
CA TYR A 284 9.69 16.26 -11.93
C TYR A 284 9.68 14.90 -11.24
N ASP A 285 9.43 13.81 -11.97
CA ASP A 285 9.35 12.46 -11.40
C ASP A 285 10.70 12.04 -10.77
N PHE A 286 11.82 12.40 -11.39
CA PHE A 286 13.16 12.17 -10.82
C PHE A 286 13.39 12.97 -9.53
N VAL A 287 13.11 14.27 -9.50
CA VAL A 287 13.27 15.10 -8.30
C VAL A 287 12.29 14.67 -7.20
N TRP A 288 11.05 14.40 -7.59
CA TRP A 288 9.98 14.00 -6.68
C TRP A 288 10.27 12.67 -6.01
N TYR A 289 10.96 11.74 -6.70
CA TYR A 289 11.44 10.51 -6.08
C TYR A 289 12.32 10.77 -4.85
N PHE A 290 13.30 11.68 -4.92
CA PHE A 290 14.16 12.01 -3.77
C PHE A 290 13.37 12.71 -2.66
N VAL A 291 12.46 13.62 -3.03
CA VAL A 291 11.57 14.30 -2.08
C VAL A 291 10.66 13.30 -1.36
N LYS A 292 10.06 12.35 -2.08
CA LYS A 292 9.28 11.23 -1.55
C LYS A 292 10.12 10.44 -0.56
N MET A 293 11.30 9.98 -0.97
CA MET A 293 12.18 9.15 -0.13
C MET A 293 12.58 9.88 1.15
N GLN A 294 12.97 11.15 1.08
CA GLN A 294 13.28 11.95 2.25
C GLN A 294 12.05 12.12 3.16
N SER A 295 10.89 12.45 2.59
CA SER A 295 9.68 12.76 3.37
C SER A 295 9.11 11.53 4.07
N VAL A 296 9.06 10.39 3.37
CA VAL A 296 8.60 9.12 3.93
C VAL A 296 9.59 8.60 4.96
N SER A 297 10.90 8.71 4.74
CA SER A 297 11.91 8.31 5.73
C SER A 297 11.85 9.18 6.98
N TYR A 298 11.68 10.50 6.81
CA TYR A 298 11.52 11.45 7.90
C TYR A 298 10.29 11.16 8.76
N MET A 299 9.13 10.89 8.15
CA MET A 299 7.93 10.50 8.89
C MET A 299 8.04 9.07 9.44
N GLY A 300 8.75 8.19 8.73
CA GLY A 300 9.00 6.80 9.10
C GLY A 300 9.80 6.65 10.39
N ILE A 301 10.64 7.62 10.75
CA ILE A 301 11.39 7.56 12.02
C ILE A 301 10.47 7.48 13.23
N ALA A 302 9.31 8.14 13.19
CA ALA A 302 8.31 8.06 14.25
C ALA A 302 7.73 6.65 14.36
N PHE A 303 7.46 6.01 13.22
CA PHE A 303 6.99 4.62 13.17
C PHE A 303 8.00 3.64 13.78
N ILE A 304 9.30 3.92 13.61
CA ILE A 304 10.38 3.02 14.01
C ILE A 304 10.76 3.21 15.49
N LEU A 305 10.85 4.45 15.98
CA LEU A 305 11.26 4.75 17.36
C LEU A 305 10.19 4.45 18.40
N LEU A 306 8.91 4.56 18.04
CA LEU A 306 7.73 4.30 18.89
C LEU A 306 7.54 5.25 20.08
N ASP A 307 8.61 5.57 20.82
CA ASP A 307 8.62 6.43 22.00
C ASP A 307 8.60 7.92 21.63
N ILE A 308 7.68 8.67 22.23
CA ILE A 308 7.49 10.08 21.87
C ILE A 308 8.68 10.97 22.26
N LYS A 309 9.41 10.66 23.33
CA LYS A 309 10.57 11.47 23.74
C LYS A 309 11.71 11.27 22.76
N ALA A 310 11.99 10.02 22.37
CA ALA A 310 13.00 9.73 21.35
C ALA A 310 12.66 10.38 20.00
N ILE A 311 11.39 10.35 19.60
CA ILE A 311 10.93 10.98 18.36
C ILE A 311 11.14 12.50 18.39
N LEU A 312 10.69 13.16 19.45
CA LEU A 312 10.83 14.61 19.60
C LEU A 312 12.29 15.03 19.74
N HIS A 313 13.11 14.25 20.46
CA HIS A 313 14.56 14.46 20.55
C HIS A 313 15.20 14.45 19.16
N TYR A 314 14.97 13.40 18.38
CA TYR A 314 15.53 13.31 17.03
C TYR A 314 15.02 14.44 16.12
N TRP A 315 13.70 14.70 16.10
CA TRP A 315 13.15 15.78 15.27
C TRP A 315 13.65 17.16 15.67
N SER A 316 13.85 17.41 16.97
CA SER A 316 14.42 18.67 17.45
C SER A 316 15.89 18.84 17.03
N SER A 317 16.68 17.75 16.97
CA SER A 317 18.08 17.79 16.48
C SER A 317 18.22 18.27 15.02
N ILE A 318 17.16 18.08 14.23
CA ILE A 318 17.06 18.55 12.85
C ILE A 318 16.05 19.70 12.68
N TYR A 319 15.71 20.39 13.78
CA TYR A 319 14.83 21.56 13.79
C TYR A 319 13.49 21.34 13.09
N TYR A 320 12.94 20.12 13.20
CA TYR A 320 11.69 19.70 12.55
C TYR A 320 11.70 19.90 11.03
N PHE A 321 12.87 19.82 10.38
CA PHE A 321 13.08 20.13 8.97
C PHE A 321 12.02 19.53 8.04
N GLY A 322 11.66 18.25 8.20
CA GLY A 322 10.68 17.59 7.33
C GLY A 322 9.27 18.16 7.44
N HIS A 323 8.81 18.57 8.63
CA HIS A 323 7.52 19.25 8.80
C HIS A 323 7.52 20.63 8.15
N VAL A 324 8.58 21.41 8.37
CA VAL A 324 8.75 22.75 7.78
C VAL A 324 8.79 22.64 6.25
N PHE A 325 9.64 21.75 5.72
CA PHE A 325 9.80 21.51 4.30
C PHE A 325 8.47 21.11 3.63
N THR A 326 7.76 20.12 4.18
CA THR A 326 6.47 19.67 3.62
C THR A 326 5.43 20.79 3.63
N THR A 327 5.35 21.56 4.72
CA THR A 327 4.41 22.67 4.86
C THR A 327 4.72 23.79 3.86
N CYS A 328 5.99 24.17 3.71
CA CYS A 328 6.42 25.16 2.72
C CYS A 328 6.05 24.71 1.29
N MET A 329 6.34 23.46 0.93
CA MET A 329 6.00 22.90 -0.38
C MET A 329 4.49 22.92 -0.64
N PHE A 330 3.69 22.56 0.35
CA PHE A 330 2.23 22.60 0.29
C PHE A 330 1.70 24.03 0.08
N VAL A 331 2.19 25.00 0.85
CA VAL A 331 1.79 26.41 0.74
C VAL A 331 2.17 26.99 -0.62
N ILE A 332 3.39 26.75 -1.09
CA ILE A 332 3.85 27.18 -2.42
C ILE A 332 2.94 26.61 -3.52
N ALA A 333 2.61 25.32 -3.43
CA ALA A 333 1.73 24.66 -4.39
C ALA A 333 0.32 25.28 -4.40
N ILE A 334 -0.26 25.54 -3.23
CA ILE A 334 -1.57 26.20 -3.11
C ILE A 334 -1.54 27.60 -3.74
N ILE A 335 -0.53 28.40 -3.43
CA ILE A 335 -0.38 29.75 -3.95
C ILE A 335 -0.32 29.71 -5.48
N LYS A 336 0.56 28.86 -6.04
CA LYS A 336 0.69 28.69 -7.50
C LYS A 336 -0.62 28.21 -8.15
N ASN A 337 -1.29 27.22 -7.55
CA ASN A 337 -2.57 26.72 -8.04
C ASN A 337 -3.66 27.81 -8.04
N LYS A 338 -3.69 28.68 -7.01
CA LYS A 338 -4.63 29.81 -6.96
C LYS A 338 -4.32 30.86 -8.02
N PHE A 339 -3.05 31.21 -8.23
CA PHE A 339 -2.64 32.15 -9.27
C PHE A 339 -2.97 31.61 -10.67
N SER A 340 -2.62 30.37 -10.98
CA SER A 340 -2.92 29.74 -12.27
C SER A 340 -4.42 29.70 -12.57
N LYS A 341 -5.27 29.37 -11.57
CA LYS A 341 -6.73 29.42 -11.73
C LYS A 341 -7.27 30.83 -12.02
N ARG A 342 -6.69 31.87 -11.39
CA ARG A 342 -7.09 33.27 -11.63
C ARG A 342 -6.73 33.71 -13.05
N ILE A 343 -5.53 33.36 -13.53
CA ILE A 343 -5.07 33.65 -14.89
C ILE A 343 -5.99 32.97 -15.90
N ASN A 344 -6.20 31.65 -15.79
CA ASN A 344 -7.08 30.91 -16.69
C ASN A 344 -8.52 31.45 -16.71
N LYS A 345 -9.04 31.92 -15.58
CA LYS A 345 -10.38 32.55 -15.52
C LYS A 345 -10.40 33.90 -16.25
N LYS A 346 -9.34 34.70 -16.13
CA LYS A 346 -9.20 35.99 -16.83
C LYS A 346 -9.09 35.77 -18.34
N ASP A 347 -8.27 34.82 -18.76
CA ASP A 347 -8.07 34.50 -20.18
C ASP A 347 -9.35 33.97 -20.82
N LYS A 348 -10.07 33.08 -20.11
CA LYS A 348 -11.38 32.58 -20.58
C LYS A 348 -12.41 33.70 -20.71
N LYS A 349 -12.40 34.67 -19.80
CA LYS A 349 -13.30 35.84 -19.88
C LYS A 349 -12.94 36.71 -21.09
N LEU A 350 -11.65 37.00 -21.29
CA LEU A 350 -11.18 37.80 -22.42
C LEU A 350 -11.47 37.13 -23.77
N SER A 351 -11.32 35.80 -23.85
CA SER A 351 -11.67 35.06 -25.08
C SER A 351 -13.16 35.13 -25.40
N LEU A 352 -14.03 35.08 -24.39
CA LEU A 352 -15.48 35.21 -24.60
C LEU A 352 -15.83 36.63 -25.08
N GLU A 353 -15.28 37.67 -24.45
CA GLU A 353 -15.48 39.06 -24.86
C GLU A 353 -14.99 39.33 -26.30
N LEU A 354 -13.87 38.73 -26.73
CA LEU A 354 -13.35 38.82 -28.10
C LEU A 354 -14.17 38.02 -29.13
N THR A 355 -14.91 37.00 -28.70
CA THR A 355 -15.76 36.19 -29.59
C THR A 355 -17.08 36.91 -29.83
N ASP A 356 -17.66 37.50 -28.77
CA ASP A 356 -18.88 38.29 -28.84
C ASP A 356 -18.68 39.56 -29.69
N SER A 357 -17.51 40.21 -29.60
CA SER A 357 -17.21 41.40 -30.41
C SER A 357 -16.96 41.13 -31.90
N LYS A 358 -16.77 39.87 -32.31
CA LYS A 358 -16.63 39.47 -33.72
C LYS A 358 -17.96 39.04 -34.35
N LEU A 359 -18.98 38.82 -33.52
CA LEU A 359 -20.33 38.42 -33.92
C LEU A 359 -21.31 39.61 -33.98
N SER A 360 -20.97 40.73 -33.34
CA SER A 360 -21.59 42.05 -33.52
C SER A 360 -20.96 42.82 -34.67
#